data_AF-A0A971EQU9-F1
#
_entry.id   AF-A0A971EQU9-F1
#
_cell.length_a   1.000
_cell.length_b   1.000
_cell.length_c   1.000
_cell.angle_alpha   90.00
_cell.angle_beta   90.00
_cell.angle_gamma   90.00
#
_symmetry.space_group_name_H-M   'P 1'
#
loop_
_entity.id
_entity.type
_entity.pdbx_description
1 polymer ?
#
loop_
_entity_poly.entity_id
_entity_poly.type
_entity_poly.pdbx_seq_one_letter_code
_entity_poly.pdbx_strand_id
1 'polypeptide(L)'
;MLKLHSIVKAVDEGYGEYIGEIVGFRGYPSPVYYVRILACTKYPSQNALLVKNVHFKRLPYPHLSIQTFSLNNVEEYKGEIPEYEQSVQTAFGQAQAALFSPR
;
A
#
# COMPACT_ATOMS: atom_id res chain seq x y z
N MET A 1 -0.55 0.89 -20.24
CA MET A 1 0.55 0.27 -19.48
C MET A 1 1.36 1.40 -18.88
N LEU A 2 1.57 1.39 -17.57
CA LEU A 2 2.28 2.47 -16.88
C LEU A 2 3.78 2.35 -17.19
N LYS A 3 4.49 3.49 -17.23
CA LYS A 3 5.91 3.52 -17.58
C LYS A 3 6.76 3.24 -16.35
N LEU A 4 8.00 2.79 -16.58
CA LEU A 4 9.01 2.80 -15.52
C LEU A 4 9.17 4.23 -14.99
N HIS A 5 9.45 4.34 -13.70
CA HIS A 5 9.55 5.60 -12.95
C HIS A 5 8.24 6.41 -12.85
N SER A 6 7.10 5.90 -13.33
CA SER A 6 5.81 6.50 -13.04
C SER A 6 5.49 6.38 -11.55
N ILE A 7 4.99 7.46 -10.96
CA ILE A 7 4.46 7.48 -9.60
C ILE A 7 3.04 6.93 -9.61
N VAL A 8 2.75 6.05 -8.67
CA VAL A 8 1.52 5.29 -8.62
C VAL A 8 0.97 5.20 -7.21
N LYS A 9 -0.35 5.02 -7.12
CA LYS A 9 -1.02 4.53 -5.92
C LYS A 9 -1.19 3.03 -6.07
N ALA A 10 -0.80 2.28 -5.04
CA ALA A 10 -0.83 0.82 -5.04
C ALA A 10 -1.58 0.30 -3.80
N VAL A 11 -2.45 -0.69 -3.99
CA VAL A 11 -3.26 -1.29 -2.91
C VAL A 11 -2.87 -2.76 -2.71
N ASP A 12 -2.51 -3.12 -1.47
CA ASP A 12 -2.19 -4.51 -1.13
C ASP A 12 -3.44 -5.34 -0.79
N GLU A 13 -3.28 -6.66 -0.67
CA GLU A 13 -4.37 -7.57 -0.28
C GLU A 13 -4.84 -7.37 1.17
N GLY A 14 -4.02 -6.71 1.99
CA GLY A 14 -4.35 -6.27 3.34
C GLY A 14 -5.11 -4.94 3.38
N TYR A 15 -5.53 -4.38 2.23
CA TYR A 15 -6.17 -3.07 2.10
C TYR A 15 -5.31 -1.88 2.57
N GLY A 16 -3.99 -2.05 2.65
CA GLY A 16 -3.04 -0.95 2.78
C GLY A 16 -2.89 -0.23 1.44
N GLU A 17 -2.83 1.10 1.47
CA GLU A 17 -2.60 1.93 0.28
C GLU A 17 -1.28 2.67 0.40
N TYR A 18 -0.52 2.66 -0.68
CA TYR A 18 0.82 3.20 -0.74
C TYR A 18 0.98 4.07 -1.99
N ILE A 19 1.79 5.12 -1.87
CA ILE A 19 2.33 5.83 -3.03
C ILE A 19 3.73 5.27 -3.29
N GLY A 20 4.04 4.98 -4.54
CA GLY A 20 5.32 4.42 -4.91
C GLY A 20 5.71 4.69 -6.35
N GLU A 21 6.89 4.22 -6.70
CA GLU A 21 7.47 4.36 -8.04
C GLU A 21 7.57 2.99 -8.71
N ILE A 22 7.13 2.88 -9.97
CA ILE A 22 7.33 1.64 -10.74
C ILE A 22 8.81 1.48 -11.07
N VAL A 23 9.44 0.45 -10.52
CA VAL A 23 10.84 0.08 -10.79
C VAL A 23 10.98 -1.11 -11.73
N GLY A 24 9.87 -1.81 -12.00
CA GLY A 24 9.88 -2.94 -12.91
C GLY A 24 8.49 -3.50 -13.18
N PHE A 25 8.43 -4.42 -14.14
CA PHE A 25 7.22 -5.12 -14.54
C PHE A 25 7.57 -6.55 -14.90
N ARG A 26 6.68 -7.49 -14.56
CA ARG A 26 6.75 -8.87 -15.01
C ARG A 26 5.40 -9.24 -15.64
N GLY A 27 5.40 -9.68 -16.89
CA GLY A 27 4.18 -10.01 -17.64
C GLY A 27 3.68 -11.46 -17.51
N TYR A 28 4.52 -12.40 -17.06
CA TYR A 28 4.19 -13.84 -16.98
C TYR A 28 4.85 -14.47 -15.73
N PRO A 29 4.22 -15.43 -15.02
CA PRO A 29 2.93 -16.07 -15.31
C PRO A 29 1.70 -15.24 -14.92
N SER A 30 1.88 -14.22 -14.08
CA SER A 30 0.83 -13.25 -13.74
C SER A 30 1.41 -11.83 -13.82
N PRO A 31 0.71 -10.90 -14.50
CA PRO A 31 1.18 -9.53 -14.70
C PRO A 31 1.22 -8.75 -13.39
N VAL A 32 2.39 -8.27 -13.02
CA VAL A 32 2.62 -7.52 -11.78
C VAL A 32 3.56 -6.35 -12.00
N TYR A 33 3.39 -5.30 -11.21
CA TYR A 33 4.36 -4.21 -11.09
C TYR A 33 5.23 -4.41 -9.85
N TYR A 34 6.51 -4.12 -10.01
CA TYR A 34 7.42 -3.92 -8.88
C TYR A 34 7.41 -2.45 -8.54
N VAL A 35 6.92 -2.12 -7.35
CA VAL A 35 6.74 -0.75 -6.88
C VAL A 35 7.66 -0.52 -5.70
N ARG A 36 8.50 0.51 -5.78
CA ARG A 36 9.28 1.02 -4.66
C ARG A 36 8.38 1.91 -3.80
N ILE A 37 8.24 1.60 -2.53
CA ILE A 37 7.35 2.32 -1.61
C ILE A 37 7.97 3.67 -1.23
N LEU A 38 7.19 4.75 -1.38
CA LEU A 38 7.59 6.11 -1.03
C LEU A 38 6.77 6.67 0.13
N ALA A 39 5.47 6.36 0.19
CA ALA A 39 4.60 6.77 1.30
C ALA A 39 3.48 5.76 1.55
N CYS A 40 2.90 5.81 2.76
CA CYS A 40 1.74 5.03 3.17
C CYS A 40 0.55 5.95 3.37
N THR A 41 -0.47 5.86 2.51
CA THR A 41 -1.67 6.70 2.59
C THR A 41 -2.79 6.04 3.38
N LYS A 42 -2.80 4.70 3.47
CA LYS A 42 -3.76 3.96 4.27
C LYS A 42 -3.10 2.79 4.98
N TYR A 43 -3.29 2.73 6.29
CA TYR A 43 -2.68 1.70 7.12
C TYR A 43 -3.32 0.34 6.81
N PRO A 44 -2.52 -0.73 6.69
CA PRO A 44 -3.05 -2.06 6.37
C PRO A 44 -4.05 -2.53 7.42
N SER A 45 -5.15 -3.12 6.95
CA SER A 45 -6.22 -3.62 7.80
C SER A 45 -5.72 -4.71 8.74
N GLN A 46 -5.96 -4.52 10.03
CA GLN A 46 -5.72 -5.54 11.06
C GLN A 46 -6.83 -6.61 11.08
N ASN A 47 -7.97 -6.34 10.43
CA ASN A 47 -9.06 -7.29 10.28
C ASN A 47 -8.72 -8.25 9.14
N ALA A 48 -7.85 -9.22 9.40
CA ALA A 48 -7.63 -10.32 8.46
C ALA A 48 -8.91 -11.18 8.41
N LEU A 49 -9.56 -11.18 7.23
CA LEU A 49 -10.63 -12.10 6.91
C LEU A 49 -10.16 -13.57 7.14
N LEU A 50 -10.96 -14.31 7.89
CA LEU A 50 -11.11 -15.78 7.92
C LEU A 50 -10.22 -16.68 8.81
N VAL A 51 -9.14 -16.23 9.45
CA VAL A 51 -8.39 -17.09 10.40
C VAL A 51 -8.67 -16.66 11.84
N LYS A 52 -9.72 -17.24 12.42
CA LYS A 52 -10.33 -16.86 13.72
C LYS A 52 -9.41 -16.74 14.95
N ASN A 53 -8.11 -17.04 14.88
CA ASN A 53 -7.25 -17.11 16.08
C ASN A 53 -5.79 -16.63 15.89
N VAL A 54 -5.46 -15.92 14.82
CA VAL A 54 -4.09 -15.38 14.64
C VAL A 54 -4.14 -13.86 14.54
N HIS A 55 -3.88 -13.19 15.66
CA HIS A 55 -3.62 -11.74 15.70
C HIS A 55 -2.21 -11.47 15.17
N PHE A 56 -2.01 -11.58 13.85
CA PHE A 56 -0.78 -11.09 13.25
C PHE A 56 -0.90 -9.59 13.02
N LYS A 57 -0.10 -8.80 13.75
CA LYS A 57 -0.03 -7.34 13.53
C LYS A 57 0.52 -7.10 12.13
N ARG A 58 -0.31 -6.57 11.23
CA ARG A 58 0.14 -6.15 9.90
C ARG A 58 0.78 -4.76 10.01
N LEU A 59 2.03 -4.67 9.60
CA LEU A 59 2.75 -3.40 9.52
C LEU A 59 2.74 -2.93 8.05
N PRO A 60 2.77 -1.62 7.81
CA PRO A 60 2.96 -1.09 6.47
C PRO A 60 4.30 -1.54 5.89
N TYR A 61 4.39 -1.60 4.58
CA TYR A 61 5.65 -1.91 3.90
C TYR A 61 6.72 -0.85 4.18
N PRO A 62 7.99 -1.23 4.43
CA PRO A 62 9.05 -0.28 4.72
C PRO A 62 9.32 0.71 3.59
N HIS A 63 9.79 1.90 3.97
CA HIS A 63 10.25 2.92 3.03
C HIS A 63 11.32 2.36 2.09
N LEU A 64 11.22 2.70 0.80
CA LEU A 64 12.11 2.26 -0.29
C LEU A 64 12.13 0.75 -0.55
N SER A 65 11.35 -0.05 0.18
CA SER A 65 11.21 -1.47 -0.12
C SER A 65 10.50 -1.66 -1.46
N ILE A 66 10.89 -2.70 -2.19
CA ILE A 66 10.27 -3.07 -3.47
C ILE A 66 9.24 -4.14 -3.19
N GLN A 67 7.99 -3.84 -3.53
CA GLN A 67 6.86 -4.73 -3.33
C GLN A 67 6.18 -5.05 -4.66
N THR A 68 5.53 -6.20 -4.69
CA THR A 68 4.85 -6.69 -5.90
C THR A 68 3.36 -6.41 -5.78
N PHE A 69 2.80 -5.72 -6.77
CA PHE A 69 1.37 -5.44 -6.83
C PHE A 69 0.76 -6.00 -8.12
N SER A 70 -0.46 -6.50 -8.00
CA SER A 70 -1.28 -6.88 -9.15
C SER A 70 -1.55 -5.66 -10.02
N LEU A 71 -1.59 -5.85 -11.34
CA LEU A 71 -1.82 -4.77 -12.30
C LEU A 71 -3.14 -4.00 -12.03
N ASN A 72 -4.15 -4.69 -11.48
CA ASN A 72 -5.47 -4.11 -11.18
C ASN A 72 -5.49 -3.25 -9.92
N ASN A 73 -4.44 -3.32 -9.09
CA ASN A 73 -4.35 -2.60 -7.83
C ASN A 73 -3.37 -1.42 -7.90
N VAL A 74 -2.94 -1.04 -9.11
CA VAL A 74 -1.97 0.04 -9.34
C VAL A 74 -2.58 1.05 -10.29
N GLU A 75 -2.64 2.30 -9.86
CA GLU A 75 -3.14 3.43 -10.64
C GLU A 75 -2.13 4.58 -10.66
N GLU A 76 -2.15 5.39 -11.73
CA GLU A 76 -1.26 6.55 -11.84
C GLU A 76 -1.59 7.57 -10.74
N TYR A 77 -0.56 8.10 -10.08
CA TYR A 77 -0.69 9.10 -9.04
C TYR A 77 -0.01 10.40 -9.46
N LYS A 78 -0.73 11.52 -9.31
CA LYS A 78 -0.27 12.87 -9.73
C LYS A 78 -0.24 13.88 -8.59
N GLY A 79 -0.49 13.43 -7.36
CA GLY A 79 -0.46 14.29 -6.19
C GLY A 79 0.95 14.45 -5.62
N GLU A 80 1.04 15.20 -4.53
CA GLU A 80 2.27 15.34 -3.75
C GLU A 80 2.57 14.04 -2.98
N ILE A 81 3.84 13.68 -2.91
CA ILE A 81 4.29 12.51 -2.16
C ILE A 81 4.64 12.98 -0.75
N PRO A 82 3.86 12.61 0.28
CA PRO A 82 4.18 13.01 1.64
C PRO A 82 5.45 12.30 2.13
N GLU A 83 6.07 12.86 3.17
CA GLU A 83 7.17 12.20 3.86
C GLU A 83 6.67 10.88 4.48
N TYR A 84 7.47 9.82 4.33
CA TYR A 84 7.06 8.46 4.65
C TYR A 84 6.64 8.30 6.11
N GLU A 85 7.45 8.74 7.07
CA GLU A 85 7.16 8.56 8.50
C GLU A 85 5.89 9.32 8.91
N GLN A 86 5.73 10.56 8.44
CA GLN A 86 4.53 11.36 8.65
C GLN A 86 3.29 10.71 8.03
N SER A 87 3.43 10.14 6.84
CA SER A 87 2.34 9.44 6.14
C SER A 87 1.87 8.22 6.94
N VAL A 88 2.80 7.42 7.47
CA VAL A 88 2.50 6.24 8.29
C VAL A 88 1.80 6.64 9.59
N GLN A 89 2.28 7.67 10.28
CA GLN A 89 1.66 8.15 11.52
C GLN A 89 0.23 8.64 11.27
N THR A 90 0.03 9.40 10.21
CA THR A 90 -1.29 9.92 9.81
C THR A 90 -2.24 8.78 9.47
N ALA A 91 -1.79 7.84 8.62
CA ALA A 91 -2.59 6.68 8.22
C ALA A 91 -2.95 5.78 9.42
N PHE A 92 -2.04 5.62 10.37
CA PHE A 92 -2.28 4.87 11.60
C PHE A 92 -3.30 5.57 12.51
N GLY A 93 -3.20 6.88 12.68
CA GLY A 93 -4.16 7.68 13.45
C GLY A 93 -5.58 7.61 12.86
N GLN A 94 -5.69 7.69 11.53
CA GLN A 94 -6.97 7.52 10.83
C GLN A 94 -7.56 6.12 11.00
N ALA A 95 -6.73 5.08 10.89
CA ALA A 95 -7.15 3.70 11.08
C ALA A 95 -7.65 3.46 12.52
N GLN A 96 -7.00 4.04 13.53
CA GLN A 96 -7.48 4.00 14.91
C GLN A 96 -8.82 4.71 15.08
N ALA A 97 -8.95 5.94 14.57
CA ALA A 97 -10.20 6.70 14.68
C ALA A 97 -11.40 5.98 14.04
N ALA A 98 -11.17 5.28 12.92
CA ALA A 98 -12.18 4.49 12.23
C ALA A 98 -12.65 3.25 13.04
N LEU A 99 -11.84 2.73 13.98
CA LEU A 99 -12.24 1.65 14.87
C LEU A 99 -13.16 2.12 16.00
N PHE A 100 -13.03 3.38 16.43
CA PHE A 100 -13.79 3.95 17.56
C PHE A 100 -14.97 4.83 17.14
N SER A 101 -15.17 5.04 15.83
CA SER A 101 -16.34 5.76 15.34
C SER A 101 -17.55 4.81 15.29
N PRO A 102 -18.63 5.03 16.08
CA PRO A 102 -19.85 4.24 15.96
C PRO A 102 -20.46 4.48 14.57
N ARG A 103 -20.76 3.39 13.86
CA ARG A 103 -21.59 3.42 12.65
C ARG A 103 -23.04 3.69 13.01
#